data_AF-A0A971LPL8-F1
#
_entry.id   AF-A0A971LPL8-F1
#
_cell.length_a   1.000
_cell.length_b   1.000
_cell.length_c   1.000
_cell.angle_alpha   90.00
_cell.angle_beta   90.00
_cell.angle_gamma   90.00
#
_symmetry.space_group_name_H-M   'P 1'
#
loop_
_entity.id
_entity.type
_entity.pdbx_description
1 polymer ?
#
loop_
_entity_poly.entity_id
_entity_poly.type
_entity_poly.pdbx_seq_one_letter_code
_entity_poly.pdbx_strand_id
1 'polypeptide(L)'
;MKKNMVILFVTLMVVGIGAMNAKATYPSAEYDAWKLQQIQETPSPVKPGQASNSFNTSQSMNRDDCPLLIPYDADTFIQAMAPNDDGWLGPVDIPFTFYLYGTPYTQLWINNNGNITFDGGYYNYTPWGFPISGNPMVAPFFADVDTRGAGTVWYRIEDNNLVVIWDHVGYFSAQTDKLNTFELVISDGTLPAIGVGNNVAFSYADMNWTTGSASGGSGGFYGSAATVGINHGDGINYAQIGRFDHPGTDYDGPYDNNDGVDWLDCKLFVFNTGGESENLPPVFVTYPDPPTVTLAVGDTWTFTVSIISPEAGQITTATVDHSIPAGMSYVITPGNTCQIQFTLNALTSNVGTYLVTMHATDDGEPALSSSFEFNAVIEGVSPVELSSFNAIVTGQNAVEISWITQTEANLMGYRVYRNESALQQGSALITPSLVPATNTSQQQSYKVTDSEIQNGHTYYYWLESVEMAASQFFGPISVEINTSTPPVYPEISSMQNAYPNPFKADGATNIEVNLKADETGTLSIMNLAGQVVKTYQVGQGNHNIKWNGTDSNGLACGSGIYLYKLSTPSFNQTRKLVILK
;
A
#
# COMPACT_ATOMS: atom_id res chain seq x y z
N MET A 1 70.44 7.95 -12.15
CA MET A 1 69.86 7.73 -13.49
C MET A 1 69.91 6.23 -13.82
N LYS A 2 68.93 5.74 -14.60
CA LYS A 2 68.92 4.46 -15.35
C LYS A 2 69.43 3.20 -14.62
N LYS A 3 68.49 2.36 -14.15
CA LYS A 3 68.67 0.90 -14.17
C LYS A 3 68.14 0.38 -15.52
N ASN A 4 68.94 -0.41 -16.22
CA ASN A 4 68.45 -1.30 -17.26
C ASN A 4 68.26 -2.70 -16.63
N MET A 5 67.29 -3.48 -17.09
CA MET A 5 67.33 -4.94 -16.97
C MET A 5 66.80 -5.57 -18.27
N VAL A 6 67.34 -6.73 -18.62
CA VAL A 6 67.20 -7.33 -19.95
C VAL A 6 65.91 -8.14 -20.06
N ILE A 7 65.23 -8.02 -21.20
CA ILE A 7 64.16 -8.93 -21.63
C ILE A 7 64.79 -10.00 -22.52
N LEU A 8 64.44 -11.27 -22.31
CA LEU A 8 64.75 -12.36 -23.23
C LEU A 8 63.49 -13.23 -23.44
N PHE A 9 63.20 -13.57 -24.69
CA PHE A 9 62.03 -14.35 -25.09
C PHE A 9 62.23 -15.86 -24.88
N VAL A 10 61.13 -16.56 -24.54
CA VAL A 10 60.80 -17.89 -25.08
C VAL A 10 59.29 -17.93 -25.36
N THR A 11 58.88 -18.50 -26.50
CA THR A 11 57.49 -18.63 -26.95
C THR A 11 57.17 -20.11 -27.22
N LEU A 12 55.99 -20.62 -26.86
CA LEU A 12 55.50 -21.94 -27.33
C LEU A 12 53.97 -22.11 -27.17
N MET A 13 53.38 -22.95 -28.02
CA MET A 13 51.92 -23.14 -28.20
C MET A 13 51.63 -24.48 -28.90
N VAL A 14 50.44 -25.10 -28.84
CA VAL A 14 49.29 -24.83 -27.94
C VAL A 14 49.24 -25.92 -26.82
N VAL A 15 48.42 -26.97 -26.72
CA VAL A 15 47.19 -27.44 -27.42
C VAL A 15 46.36 -28.31 -26.44
N GLY A 16 45.04 -28.08 -26.35
CA GLY A 16 44.05 -29.17 -26.21
C GLY A 16 43.45 -29.53 -24.84
N ILE A 17 42.14 -29.23 -24.71
CA ILE A 17 41.07 -30.02 -24.06
C ILE A 17 41.10 -30.21 -22.52
N GLY A 18 39.98 -29.89 -21.86
CA GLY A 18 39.60 -30.41 -20.53
C GLY A 18 38.84 -29.40 -19.66
N ALA A 19 37.54 -29.65 -19.40
CA ALA A 19 36.71 -28.78 -18.56
C ALA A 19 36.59 -29.31 -17.11
N MET A 20 36.55 -28.41 -16.13
CA MET A 20 35.99 -28.67 -14.79
C MET A 20 35.33 -27.41 -14.23
N ASN A 21 34.16 -27.58 -13.60
CA ASN A 21 33.46 -26.50 -12.90
C ASN A 21 34.18 -26.13 -11.59
N ALA A 22 34.21 -24.85 -11.27
CA ALA A 22 34.60 -24.33 -9.96
C ALA A 22 33.54 -23.34 -9.45
N LYS A 23 32.63 -23.81 -8.58
CA LYS A 23 31.71 -22.91 -7.86
C LYS A 23 32.53 -22.07 -6.87
N ALA A 24 32.52 -20.75 -7.03
CA ALA A 24 33.05 -19.84 -6.01
C ALA A 24 32.23 -19.98 -4.71
N THR A 25 32.92 -20.25 -3.60
CA THR A 25 32.30 -20.36 -2.27
C THR A 25 32.77 -19.18 -1.42
N TYR A 26 31.85 -18.28 -1.08
CA TYR A 26 32.15 -17.13 -0.23
C TYR A 26 32.26 -17.54 1.25
N PRO A 27 33.20 -16.97 2.04
CA PRO A 27 33.30 -17.26 3.47
C PRO A 27 32.10 -16.71 4.24
N SER A 28 31.42 -17.54 5.05
CA SER A 28 30.18 -17.14 5.74
C SER A 28 30.36 -15.96 6.70
N ALA A 29 31.54 -15.80 7.30
CA ALA A 29 31.79 -14.76 8.30
C ALA A 29 31.64 -13.32 7.76
N GLU A 30 31.99 -13.08 6.49
CA GLU A 30 31.81 -11.75 5.88
C GLU A 30 30.35 -11.51 5.46
N TYR A 31 29.65 -12.57 5.01
CA TYR A 31 28.22 -12.52 4.68
C TYR A 31 27.33 -12.26 5.90
N ASP A 32 27.62 -12.93 7.03
CA ASP A 32 26.86 -12.73 8.27
C ASP A 32 27.21 -11.40 8.96
N ALA A 33 28.44 -10.88 8.79
CA ALA A 33 28.80 -9.53 9.22
C ALA A 33 28.08 -8.45 8.38
N TRP A 34 27.97 -8.64 7.06
CA TRP A 34 27.24 -7.74 6.16
C TRP A 34 25.75 -7.64 6.54
N LYS A 35 25.08 -8.76 6.81
CA LYS A 35 23.69 -8.77 7.32
C LYS A 35 23.51 -7.95 8.59
N LEU A 36 24.47 -8.01 9.52
CA LEU A 36 24.43 -7.26 10.77
C LEU A 36 24.62 -5.74 10.58
N GLN A 37 25.30 -5.30 9.52
CA GLN A 37 25.41 -3.88 9.19
C GLN A 37 24.13 -3.33 8.53
N GLN A 38 23.42 -4.13 7.73
CA GLN A 38 22.16 -3.74 7.07
C GLN A 38 20.97 -3.50 8.02
N ILE A 39 21.13 -3.73 9.33
CA ILE A 39 20.05 -3.60 10.34
C ILE A 39 20.05 -2.22 11.04
N GLN A 40 21.11 -1.42 10.90
CA GLN A 40 21.29 -0.16 11.65
C GLN A 40 20.93 1.12 10.88
N GLU A 41 20.87 1.08 9.55
CA GLU A 41 20.48 2.24 8.73
C GLU A 41 19.30 1.87 7.82
N THR A 42 18.08 2.14 8.29
CA THR A 42 16.91 2.24 7.42
C THR A 42 16.90 3.61 6.74
N PRO A 43 17.26 3.72 5.44
CA PRO A 43 16.72 4.83 4.67
C PRO A 43 15.19 4.78 4.78
N SER A 44 14.53 5.93 4.89
CA SER A 44 13.07 5.96 4.86
C SER A 44 12.61 5.35 3.54
N PRO A 45 11.72 4.35 3.53
CA PRO A 45 11.24 3.76 2.29
C PRO A 45 10.54 4.86 1.49
N VAL A 46 11.12 5.22 0.34
CA VAL A 46 10.41 5.95 -0.70
C VAL A 46 9.25 5.05 -1.09
N LYS A 47 8.02 5.48 -0.78
CA LYS A 47 6.83 4.70 -1.12
C LYS A 47 6.81 4.52 -2.65
N PRO A 48 6.74 3.28 -3.17
CA PRO A 48 6.17 3.07 -4.49
C PRO A 48 4.76 3.67 -4.50
N GLY A 49 4.36 4.22 -5.63
CA GLY A 49 2.96 4.60 -5.82
C GLY A 49 2.07 3.37 -5.70
N GLN A 50 0.90 3.49 -5.09
CA GLN A 50 0.03 2.33 -4.90
C GLN A 50 -0.79 2.06 -6.15
N ALA A 51 -0.35 1.10 -6.95
CA ALA A 51 -1.26 0.40 -7.85
C ALA A 51 -2.31 -0.37 -7.00
N SER A 52 -3.55 -0.40 -7.46
CA SER A 52 -4.68 -1.00 -6.74
C SER A 52 -5.31 -2.08 -7.62
N ASN A 53 -5.07 -3.36 -7.29
CA ASN A 53 -5.70 -4.50 -7.96
C ASN A 53 -7.13 -4.78 -7.43
N SER A 54 -7.83 -3.77 -6.91
CA SER A 54 -9.20 -3.90 -6.36
C SER A 54 -10.11 -2.76 -6.83
N PHE A 55 -10.55 -2.81 -8.09
CA PHE A 55 -11.48 -1.83 -8.67
C PHE A 55 -12.81 -2.45 -9.10
N ASN A 56 -13.87 -1.61 -9.09
CA ASN A 56 -15.25 -2.02 -9.29
C ASN A 56 -15.90 -1.25 -10.44
N THR A 57 -15.72 -1.78 -11.65
CA THR A 57 -16.49 -1.54 -12.89
C THR A 57 -16.61 -0.11 -13.46
N SER A 58 -16.14 0.03 -14.70
CA SER A 58 -16.72 0.84 -15.79
C SER A 58 -16.71 2.37 -15.68
N GLN A 59 -15.65 2.98 -15.15
CA GLN A 59 -15.38 4.41 -15.32
C GLN A 59 -13.89 4.66 -15.58
N SER A 60 -13.58 5.45 -16.61
CA SER A 60 -12.25 6.01 -16.89
C SER A 60 -11.69 6.66 -15.62
N MET A 61 -10.47 6.32 -15.24
CA MET A 61 -9.86 6.79 -14.01
C MET A 61 -9.13 8.12 -14.26
N ASN A 62 -8.46 8.64 -13.24
CA ASN A 62 -7.47 9.70 -13.42
C ASN A 62 -6.09 9.04 -13.48
N ARG A 63 -5.30 9.38 -14.51
CA ARG A 63 -3.93 8.88 -14.68
C ARG A 63 -3.09 8.97 -13.40
N ASP A 64 -3.25 10.05 -12.63
CA ASP A 64 -2.47 10.28 -11.40
C ASP A 64 -2.89 9.37 -10.22
N ASP A 65 -4.05 8.70 -10.30
CA ASP A 65 -4.50 7.72 -9.29
C ASP A 65 -3.85 6.34 -9.50
N CYS A 66 -3.30 6.06 -10.69
CA CYS A 66 -2.61 4.82 -11.03
C CYS A 66 -1.18 5.09 -11.57
N PRO A 67 -0.18 5.21 -10.69
CA PRO A 67 1.17 5.61 -11.06
C PRO A 67 1.96 4.48 -11.75
N LEU A 68 2.77 4.86 -12.75
CA LEU A 68 3.75 3.99 -13.41
C LEU A 68 4.84 3.51 -12.44
N LEU A 69 5.46 2.37 -12.74
CA LEU A 69 6.54 1.78 -11.96
C LEU A 69 7.74 2.74 -11.80
N ILE A 70 8.16 3.41 -12.89
CA ILE A 70 9.16 4.47 -12.84
C ILE A 70 8.51 5.79 -13.27
N PRO A 71 8.11 6.66 -12.33
CA PRO A 71 7.41 7.89 -12.68
C PRO A 71 8.29 8.81 -13.54
N TYR A 72 7.67 9.46 -14.53
CA TYR A 72 8.32 10.45 -15.38
C TYR A 72 8.92 11.59 -14.54
N ASP A 73 10.17 11.95 -14.86
CA ASP A 73 10.90 13.07 -14.29
C ASP A 73 11.50 13.94 -15.41
N ALA A 74 11.30 15.26 -15.31
CA ALA A 74 11.68 16.22 -16.35
C ALA A 74 13.19 16.56 -16.37
N ASP A 75 13.93 16.24 -15.30
CA ASP A 75 15.38 16.47 -15.24
C ASP A 75 16.19 15.30 -15.84
N THR A 76 15.60 14.10 -15.94
CA THR A 76 16.30 12.87 -16.38
C THR A 76 15.73 12.18 -17.64
N PHE A 77 14.45 12.37 -17.99
CA PHE A 77 13.89 11.82 -19.23
C PHE A 77 14.14 12.72 -20.45
N ILE A 78 14.36 12.11 -21.60
CA ILE A 78 14.60 12.76 -22.89
C ILE A 78 13.43 12.45 -23.83
N GLN A 79 12.97 13.44 -24.61
CA GLN A 79 11.97 13.20 -25.66
C GLN A 79 12.57 12.30 -26.74
N ALA A 80 11.98 11.13 -26.99
CA ALA A 80 12.48 10.19 -27.98
C ALA A 80 12.38 10.75 -29.40
N MET A 81 11.27 11.41 -29.71
CA MET A 81 10.94 11.89 -31.05
C MET A 81 9.96 13.07 -31.03
N ALA A 82 10.03 13.93 -32.03
CA ALA A 82 9.06 15.01 -32.22
C ALA A 82 7.67 14.44 -32.58
N PRO A 83 6.56 15.14 -32.27
CA PRO A 83 5.18 14.72 -32.57
C PRO A 83 4.97 14.15 -33.97
N ASN A 84 4.52 12.89 -34.08
CA ASN A 84 4.46 12.14 -35.33
C ASN A 84 3.44 10.97 -35.31
N ASP A 85 3.51 10.12 -36.35
CA ASP A 85 2.63 8.97 -36.67
C ASP A 85 3.45 7.66 -36.60
N ASP A 86 4.18 7.33 -37.69
CA ASP A 86 4.94 6.08 -37.87
C ASP A 86 6.46 6.28 -37.68
N GLY A 87 6.83 7.23 -36.82
CA GLY A 87 8.22 7.57 -36.55
C GLY A 87 8.85 6.70 -35.48
N TRP A 88 10.19 6.73 -35.45
CA TRP A 88 10.99 6.04 -34.44
C TRP A 88 12.26 6.83 -34.12
N LEU A 89 12.82 6.57 -32.95
CA LEU A 89 14.20 6.92 -32.60
C LEU A 89 15.08 5.67 -32.77
N GLY A 90 16.17 5.76 -33.51
CA GLY A 90 17.25 4.77 -33.41
C GLY A 90 18.17 4.66 -34.63
N PRO A 91 19.23 3.84 -34.55
CA PRO A 91 19.58 2.99 -33.40
C PRO A 91 19.94 3.80 -32.16
N VAL A 92 19.52 3.30 -31.00
CA VAL A 92 19.85 3.78 -29.66
C VAL A 92 20.82 2.79 -29.04
N ASP A 93 22.05 3.20 -28.76
CA ASP A 93 23.01 2.41 -27.97
C ASP A 93 22.55 2.33 -26.51
N ILE A 94 22.57 1.13 -25.93
CA ILE A 94 22.38 0.90 -24.49
C ILE A 94 23.70 0.42 -23.83
N PRO A 95 24.03 0.84 -22.59
CA PRO A 95 25.31 0.51 -21.96
C PRO A 95 25.39 -0.93 -21.42
N PHE A 96 24.28 -1.67 -21.44
CA PHE A 96 24.14 -3.04 -20.98
C PHE A 96 23.69 -3.97 -22.13
N THR A 97 23.76 -5.29 -21.89
CA THR A 97 23.21 -6.28 -22.84
C THR A 97 21.80 -6.67 -22.41
N PHE A 98 20.81 -6.33 -23.23
CA PHE A 98 19.46 -6.90 -23.13
C PHE A 98 19.44 -8.27 -23.82
N TYR A 99 18.62 -9.20 -23.34
CA TYR A 99 18.48 -10.54 -23.93
C TYR A 99 17.01 -10.83 -24.23
N LEU A 100 16.71 -11.22 -25.47
CA LEU A 100 15.37 -11.61 -25.93
C LEU A 100 15.48 -12.95 -26.67
N TYR A 101 14.81 -13.99 -26.16
CA TYR A 101 14.96 -15.39 -26.56
C TYR A 101 16.45 -15.79 -26.70
N GLY A 102 17.20 -15.58 -25.61
CA GLY A 102 18.65 -15.83 -25.53
C GLY A 102 19.53 -14.95 -26.43
N THR A 103 18.95 -14.13 -27.32
CA THR A 103 19.71 -13.32 -28.29
C THR A 103 20.15 -12.00 -27.63
N PRO A 104 21.46 -11.69 -27.59
CA PRO A 104 21.99 -10.49 -26.96
C PRO A 104 21.87 -9.25 -27.86
N TYR A 105 21.33 -8.16 -27.32
CA TYR A 105 21.18 -6.88 -27.97
C TYR A 105 21.83 -5.75 -27.15
N THR A 106 22.49 -4.83 -27.84
CA THR A 106 23.13 -3.61 -27.30
C THR A 106 22.70 -2.34 -28.04
N GLN A 107 21.81 -2.49 -29.02
CA GLN A 107 21.16 -1.41 -29.77
C GLN A 107 19.68 -1.77 -29.98
N LEU A 108 18.83 -0.74 -30.07
CA LEU A 108 17.39 -0.87 -30.32
C LEU A 108 16.81 0.37 -31.00
N TRP A 109 15.55 0.27 -31.43
CA TRP A 109 14.75 1.37 -31.96
C TRP A 109 13.49 1.54 -31.10
N ILE A 110 13.19 2.78 -30.71
CA ILE A 110 11.98 3.15 -29.97
C ILE A 110 10.93 3.67 -30.95
N ASN A 111 9.74 3.07 -30.96
CA ASN A 111 8.67 3.38 -31.91
C ASN A 111 7.63 4.34 -31.31
N ASN A 112 7.05 5.22 -32.13
CA ASN A 112 5.87 5.99 -31.74
C ASN A 112 4.68 5.05 -31.43
N ASN A 113 4.52 3.98 -32.22
CA ASN A 113 3.48 2.96 -32.13
C ASN A 113 3.66 1.93 -30.98
N GLY A 114 4.05 2.39 -29.79
CA GLY A 114 3.97 1.61 -28.55
C GLY A 114 4.84 0.34 -28.44
N ASN A 115 5.96 0.28 -29.17
CA ASN A 115 6.86 -0.87 -29.21
C ASN A 115 8.35 -0.45 -29.29
N ILE A 116 9.25 -1.40 -29.01
CA ILE A 116 10.67 -1.31 -29.36
C ILE A 116 11.08 -2.51 -30.23
N THR A 117 12.02 -2.31 -31.15
CA THR A 117 12.54 -3.33 -32.07
C THR A 117 14.07 -3.37 -32.11
N PHE A 118 14.66 -4.50 -32.52
CA PHE A 118 16.09 -4.78 -32.35
C PHE A 118 16.91 -5.04 -33.63
N ASP A 119 16.26 -5.16 -34.80
CA ASP A 119 16.93 -5.32 -36.12
C ASP A 119 16.78 -4.09 -37.05
N GLY A 120 15.85 -3.19 -36.73
CA GLY A 120 15.62 -1.92 -37.43
C GLY A 120 14.43 -1.15 -36.86
N GLY A 121 14.13 0.02 -37.45
CA GLY A 121 12.91 0.78 -37.16
C GLY A 121 11.70 0.21 -37.90
N TYR A 122 10.57 0.11 -37.22
CA TYR A 122 9.36 -0.56 -37.71
C TYR A 122 8.26 0.43 -38.12
N TYR A 123 7.75 0.30 -39.35
CA TYR A 123 6.93 1.32 -40.03
C TYR A 123 5.44 0.98 -40.15
N ASN A 124 4.99 -0.17 -39.61
CA ASN A 124 3.61 -0.62 -39.75
C ASN A 124 2.81 -0.26 -38.48
N TYR A 125 1.80 0.61 -38.65
CA TYR A 125 0.87 1.05 -37.61
C TYR A 125 -0.15 -0.01 -37.21
N THR A 126 -0.53 -0.94 -38.10
CA THR A 126 -1.61 -1.89 -37.80
C THR A 126 -1.10 -3.10 -37.02
N PRO A 127 -1.59 -3.33 -35.77
CA PRO A 127 -1.23 -4.49 -34.98
C PRO A 127 -1.97 -5.73 -35.49
N TRP A 128 -1.31 -6.53 -36.32
CA TRP A 128 -1.87 -7.79 -36.82
C TRP A 128 -1.90 -8.91 -35.76
N GLY A 129 -1.20 -8.72 -34.64
CA GLY A 129 -0.89 -9.75 -33.65
C GLY A 129 0.48 -10.38 -33.91
N PHE A 130 0.94 -11.18 -32.95
CA PHE A 130 2.16 -11.98 -33.07
C PHE A 130 1.83 -13.44 -33.49
N PRO A 131 2.77 -14.19 -34.09
CA PRO A 131 4.15 -13.82 -34.39
C PRO A 131 4.28 -12.97 -35.67
N ILE A 132 5.30 -12.13 -35.71
CA ILE A 132 5.71 -11.35 -36.89
C ILE A 132 7.08 -11.86 -37.35
N SER A 133 7.26 -12.05 -38.66
CA SER A 133 8.55 -12.48 -39.24
C SER A 133 9.42 -11.27 -39.59
N GLY A 134 10.68 -11.30 -39.18
CA GLY A 134 11.50 -10.11 -38.95
C GLY A 134 11.01 -9.29 -37.75
N ASN A 135 11.77 -8.30 -37.32
CA ASN A 135 11.41 -7.40 -36.22
C ASN A 135 11.23 -8.14 -34.88
N PRO A 136 12.33 -8.64 -34.27
CA PRO A 136 12.33 -8.98 -32.85
C PRO A 136 11.86 -7.74 -32.07
N MET A 137 10.86 -7.90 -31.21
CA MET A 137 10.07 -6.78 -30.68
C MET A 137 9.69 -7.02 -29.22
N VAL A 138 9.66 -5.95 -28.43
CA VAL A 138 9.00 -5.90 -27.13
C VAL A 138 7.93 -4.80 -27.19
N ALA A 139 6.68 -5.16 -26.92
CA ALA A 139 5.51 -4.30 -27.11
C ALA A 139 4.66 -4.23 -25.82
N PRO A 140 4.83 -3.18 -24.99
CA PRO A 140 3.89 -2.92 -23.90
C PRO A 140 2.49 -2.60 -24.44
N PHE A 141 2.37 -1.94 -25.61
CA PHE A 141 1.07 -1.68 -26.24
C PHE A 141 1.23 -1.32 -27.72
N PHE A 142 1.48 -2.31 -28.59
CA PHE A 142 1.56 -2.04 -30.03
C PHE A 142 0.18 -1.68 -30.59
N ALA A 143 0.01 -0.42 -30.96
CA ALA A 143 -1.19 0.16 -31.55
C ALA A 143 -0.87 1.35 -32.48
N ASP A 144 -1.90 1.88 -33.13
CA ASP A 144 -1.90 2.96 -34.13
C ASP A 144 -1.90 4.35 -33.43
N VAL A 145 -0.75 4.71 -32.85
CA VAL A 145 -0.51 5.85 -31.95
C VAL A 145 -0.24 7.12 -32.73
N ASP A 146 -0.82 8.25 -32.31
CA ASP A 146 -0.60 9.55 -32.95
C ASP A 146 -0.27 10.64 -31.92
N THR A 147 1.00 11.05 -31.88
CA THR A 147 1.49 12.10 -30.97
C THR A 147 1.33 13.52 -31.52
N ARG A 148 0.82 13.68 -32.75
CA ARG A 148 0.57 15.01 -33.38
C ARG A 148 -0.61 15.74 -32.71
N GLY A 149 -1.56 14.98 -32.15
CA GLY A 149 -2.70 15.51 -31.41
C GLY A 149 -2.39 15.75 -29.94
N ALA A 150 -1.91 14.72 -29.24
CA ALA A 150 -1.62 14.75 -27.80
C ALA A 150 -0.55 13.71 -27.41
N GLY A 151 0.10 13.97 -26.27
CA GLY A 151 1.09 13.08 -25.66
C GLY A 151 2.51 13.22 -26.22
N THR A 152 3.44 12.46 -25.65
CA THR A 152 4.85 12.42 -26.08
C THR A 152 5.50 11.10 -25.64
N VAL A 153 6.41 10.57 -26.47
CA VAL A 153 7.25 9.43 -26.10
C VAL A 153 8.53 9.93 -25.43
N TRP A 154 8.74 9.51 -24.19
CA TRP A 154 9.91 9.83 -23.36
C TRP A 154 10.76 8.59 -23.15
N TYR A 155 12.07 8.75 -22.97
CA TYR A 155 12.96 7.65 -22.60
C TYR A 155 14.08 8.09 -21.66
N ARG A 156 14.61 7.15 -20.87
CA ARG A 156 15.70 7.35 -19.91
C ARG A 156 16.59 6.11 -19.86
N ILE A 157 17.90 6.28 -19.99
CA ILE A 157 18.89 5.19 -19.98
C ILE A 157 19.78 5.34 -18.73
N GLU A 158 19.97 4.26 -17.99
CA GLU A 158 20.93 4.14 -16.89
C GLU A 158 21.90 2.98 -17.18
N ASP A 159 22.88 2.74 -16.30
CA ASP A 159 23.96 1.76 -16.55
C ASP A 159 23.47 0.32 -16.81
N ASN A 160 22.28 -0.05 -16.30
CA ASN A 160 21.72 -1.40 -16.40
C ASN A 160 20.26 -1.46 -16.89
N ASN A 161 19.66 -0.35 -17.32
CA ASN A 161 18.27 -0.30 -17.77
C ASN A 161 18.00 0.74 -18.88
N LEU A 162 16.86 0.55 -19.55
CA LEU A 162 16.18 1.58 -20.35
C LEU A 162 14.73 1.62 -19.90
N VAL A 163 14.22 2.84 -19.70
CA VAL A 163 12.80 3.14 -19.48
C VAL A 163 12.27 3.88 -20.69
N VAL A 164 11.08 3.52 -21.17
CA VAL A 164 10.35 4.23 -22.22
C VAL A 164 8.91 4.44 -21.78
N ILE A 165 8.42 5.67 -21.82
CA ILE A 165 7.05 6.04 -21.43
C ILE A 165 6.35 6.68 -22.63
N TRP A 166 5.21 6.13 -23.02
CA TRP A 166 4.26 6.76 -23.93
C TRP A 166 3.26 7.53 -23.07
N ASP A 167 3.56 8.81 -22.83
CA ASP A 167 2.82 9.68 -21.90
C ASP A 167 1.65 10.36 -22.61
N HIS A 168 0.42 10.13 -22.12
CA HIS A 168 -0.82 10.76 -22.60
C HIS A 168 -1.03 10.69 -24.13
N VAL A 169 -0.68 9.57 -24.76
CA VAL A 169 -0.66 9.45 -26.24
C VAL A 169 -2.06 9.26 -26.83
N GLY A 170 -2.34 10.00 -27.90
CA GLY A 170 -3.55 9.87 -28.71
C GLY A 170 -3.46 8.79 -29.78
N TYR A 171 -4.51 8.66 -30.60
CA TYR A 171 -4.65 7.63 -31.64
C TYR A 171 -4.97 8.21 -33.02
N PHE A 172 -4.68 7.44 -34.07
CA PHE A 172 -4.82 7.92 -35.44
C PHE A 172 -6.30 8.24 -35.80
N SER A 173 -6.64 9.39 -36.40
CA SER A 173 -5.77 10.48 -36.87
C SER A 173 -5.92 11.70 -35.96
N ALA A 174 -4.88 11.97 -35.18
CA ALA A 174 -4.73 13.06 -34.22
C ALA A 174 -5.91 13.21 -33.25
N GLN A 175 -6.47 12.09 -32.81
CA GLN A 175 -7.58 12.07 -31.85
C GLN A 175 -7.05 12.24 -30.43
N THR A 176 -7.74 13.09 -29.66
CA THR A 176 -7.35 13.47 -28.29
C THR A 176 -8.54 13.42 -27.31
N ASP A 177 -9.62 12.73 -27.68
CA ASP A 177 -10.79 12.52 -26.82
C ASP A 177 -10.58 11.38 -25.81
N LYS A 178 -9.60 10.52 -26.08
CA LYS A 178 -9.12 9.43 -25.24
C LYS A 178 -7.60 9.35 -25.37
N LEU A 179 -6.92 9.10 -24.26
CA LEU A 179 -5.46 9.07 -24.16
C LEU A 179 -5.06 7.80 -23.39
N ASN A 180 -3.89 7.24 -23.73
CA ASN A 180 -3.30 6.12 -23.00
C ASN A 180 -2.00 6.58 -22.33
N THR A 181 -1.66 5.98 -21.19
CA THR A 181 -0.32 6.16 -20.59
C THR A 181 0.25 4.83 -20.13
N PHE A 182 1.36 4.41 -20.76
CA PHE A 182 2.02 3.13 -20.51
C PHE A 182 3.54 3.21 -20.61
N GLU A 183 4.21 2.27 -19.96
CA GLU A 183 5.64 2.21 -19.74
C GLU A 183 6.21 0.83 -20.11
N LEU A 184 7.41 0.86 -20.68
CA LEU A 184 8.32 -0.28 -20.81
C LEU A 184 9.58 -0.02 -19.98
N VAL A 185 9.96 -0.98 -19.15
CA VAL A 185 11.31 -1.09 -18.59
C VAL A 185 11.99 -2.32 -19.18
N ILE A 186 13.19 -2.16 -19.72
CA ILE A 186 14.11 -3.28 -20.03
C ILE A 186 15.40 -3.16 -19.21
N SER A 187 16.04 -4.29 -18.93
CA SER A 187 17.10 -4.44 -17.93
C SER A 187 18.12 -5.52 -18.32
N ASP A 188 19.31 -5.50 -17.72
CA ASP A 188 20.30 -6.59 -17.83
C ASP A 188 20.00 -7.81 -16.92
N GLY A 189 18.93 -7.73 -16.11
CA GLY A 189 18.57 -8.72 -15.10
C GLY A 189 18.90 -8.31 -13.66
N THR A 190 19.62 -7.20 -13.44
CA THR A 190 20.07 -6.77 -12.09
C THR A 190 19.20 -5.70 -11.44
N LEU A 191 18.32 -5.03 -12.19
CA LEU A 191 17.47 -3.94 -11.71
C LEU A 191 16.50 -4.38 -10.58
N PRO A 192 16.66 -3.91 -9.32
CA PRO A 192 15.81 -4.38 -8.21
C PRO A 192 14.34 -3.97 -8.33
N ALA A 193 14.03 -2.88 -9.05
CA ALA A 193 12.67 -2.35 -9.22
C ALA A 193 11.72 -3.32 -9.95
N ILE A 194 12.26 -4.24 -10.77
CA ILE A 194 11.49 -5.31 -11.44
C ILE A 194 11.80 -6.69 -10.84
N GLY A 195 12.50 -6.75 -9.70
CA GLY A 195 13.02 -8.00 -9.13
C GLY A 195 14.26 -8.53 -9.88
N VAL A 196 15.30 -8.87 -9.11
CA VAL A 196 16.55 -9.41 -9.67
C VAL A 196 16.28 -10.76 -10.34
N GLY A 197 16.69 -10.89 -11.60
CA GLY A 197 16.41 -12.04 -12.47
C GLY A 197 15.37 -11.75 -13.55
N ASN A 198 14.55 -10.70 -13.42
CA ASN A 198 13.67 -10.24 -14.50
C ASN A 198 14.36 -9.18 -15.36
N ASN A 199 14.02 -9.13 -16.65
CA ASN A 199 14.64 -8.22 -17.60
C ASN A 199 13.65 -7.37 -18.41
N VAL A 200 12.35 -7.62 -18.28
CA VAL A 200 11.27 -6.80 -18.85
C VAL A 200 10.21 -6.52 -17.79
N ALA A 201 9.68 -5.30 -17.78
CA ALA A 201 8.40 -4.99 -17.16
C ALA A 201 7.56 -4.03 -18.01
N PHE A 202 6.25 -4.24 -17.99
CA PHE A 202 5.25 -3.32 -18.55
C PHE A 202 4.44 -2.72 -17.39
N SER A 203 4.21 -1.41 -17.40
CA SER A 203 3.37 -0.72 -16.41
C SER A 203 2.39 0.22 -17.09
N TYR A 204 1.17 0.33 -16.56
CA TYR A 204 0.07 1.08 -17.16
C TYR A 204 -0.56 1.98 -16.10
N ALA A 205 -1.01 3.16 -16.54
CA ALA A 205 -1.81 4.06 -15.73
C ALA A 205 -3.29 3.89 -16.08
N ASP A 206 -3.86 4.88 -16.78
CA ASP A 206 -5.24 4.91 -17.31
C ASP A 206 -5.19 4.70 -18.84
N MET A 207 -5.96 3.74 -19.34
CA MET A 207 -5.93 3.23 -20.71
C MET A 207 -7.33 3.29 -21.33
N ASN A 208 -7.53 4.21 -22.29
CA ASN A 208 -8.86 4.56 -22.81
C ASN A 208 -9.09 4.18 -24.29
N TRP A 209 -8.10 3.67 -25.03
CA TRP A 209 -8.25 3.37 -26.45
C TRP A 209 -7.38 2.20 -26.92
N THR A 210 -7.76 1.57 -28.04
CA THR A 210 -7.08 0.39 -28.62
C THR A 210 -6.72 0.53 -30.09
N THR A 211 -7.56 1.19 -30.90
CA THR A 211 -7.43 1.13 -32.36
C THR A 211 -7.59 2.49 -33.04
N GLY A 212 -6.56 2.88 -33.81
CA GLY A 212 -6.60 3.99 -34.74
C GLY A 212 -7.47 3.72 -35.97
N SER A 213 -7.93 4.80 -36.59
CA SER A 213 -8.87 4.73 -37.72
C SER A 213 -8.27 4.24 -39.04
N ALA A 214 -6.93 4.22 -39.18
CA ALA A 214 -6.26 3.55 -40.30
C ALA A 214 -6.27 2.02 -40.12
N SER A 215 -6.15 1.56 -38.87
CA SER A 215 -6.30 0.16 -38.46
C SER A 215 -7.77 -0.29 -38.33
N GLY A 216 -8.71 0.44 -38.93
CA GLY A 216 -10.13 0.11 -39.00
C GLY A 216 -10.97 0.53 -37.79
N GLY A 217 -10.37 1.16 -36.77
CA GLY A 217 -11.05 1.56 -35.55
C GLY A 217 -12.05 2.71 -35.74
N SER A 218 -13.07 2.75 -34.87
CA SER A 218 -14.10 3.79 -34.82
C SER A 218 -14.18 4.39 -33.42
N GLY A 219 -13.68 5.62 -33.26
CA GLY A 219 -13.67 6.30 -31.95
C GLY A 219 -12.72 5.67 -30.93
N GLY A 220 -11.64 5.04 -31.41
CA GLY A 220 -10.61 4.42 -30.57
C GLY A 220 -10.72 2.90 -30.40
N PHE A 221 -11.72 2.24 -31.02
CA PHE A 221 -12.05 0.83 -30.76
C PHE A 221 -12.53 0.05 -32.00
N TYR A 222 -12.62 -1.27 -31.88
CA TYR A 222 -13.26 -2.21 -32.82
C TYR A 222 -12.65 -2.29 -34.23
N GLY A 223 -11.33 -2.23 -34.34
CA GLY A 223 -10.59 -2.58 -35.57
C GLY A 223 -9.58 -3.70 -35.31
N SER A 224 -8.37 -3.61 -35.88
CA SER A 224 -7.27 -4.51 -35.51
C SER A 224 -6.83 -4.26 -34.06
N ALA A 225 -6.99 -5.28 -33.21
CA ALA A 225 -6.71 -5.22 -31.77
C ALA A 225 -5.25 -4.88 -31.46
N ALA A 226 -5.03 -3.94 -30.52
CA ALA A 226 -3.73 -3.65 -29.93
C ALA A 226 -3.09 -4.94 -29.38
N THR A 227 -1.77 -5.06 -29.48
CA THR A 227 -1.04 -6.28 -29.12
C THR A 227 -0.07 -6.00 -27.98
N VAL A 228 -0.18 -6.77 -26.89
CA VAL A 228 0.70 -6.68 -25.72
C VAL A 228 1.50 -7.98 -25.58
N GLY A 229 2.83 -7.89 -25.57
CA GLY A 229 3.70 -9.06 -25.49
C GLY A 229 5.09 -8.85 -26.11
N ILE A 230 5.70 -9.93 -26.59
CA ILE A 230 7.01 -9.93 -27.24
C ILE A 230 7.04 -10.86 -28.46
N ASN A 231 7.93 -10.59 -29.41
CA ASN A 231 8.07 -11.34 -30.66
C ASN A 231 9.55 -11.70 -30.90
N HIS A 232 9.85 -12.96 -31.21
CA HIS A 232 11.22 -13.37 -31.54
C HIS A 232 11.68 -12.82 -32.90
N GLY A 233 10.75 -12.58 -33.83
CA GLY A 233 11.08 -12.16 -35.21
C GLY A 233 11.46 -13.31 -36.15
N ASP A 234 11.43 -14.56 -35.71
CA ASP A 234 11.57 -15.74 -36.57
C ASP A 234 10.28 -16.05 -37.36
N GLY A 235 9.13 -15.57 -36.87
CA GLY A 235 7.79 -15.88 -37.40
C GLY A 235 7.15 -17.13 -36.80
N ILE A 236 7.69 -17.65 -35.70
CA ILE A 236 7.23 -18.84 -34.98
C ILE A 236 7.06 -18.51 -33.49
N ASN A 237 8.13 -18.04 -32.84
CA ASN A 237 8.21 -17.85 -31.41
C ASN A 237 7.79 -16.43 -31.00
N TYR A 238 6.89 -16.36 -30.03
CA TYR A 238 6.35 -15.13 -29.47
C TYR A 238 5.64 -15.45 -28.16
N ALA A 239 5.40 -14.41 -27.36
CA ALA A 239 4.58 -14.50 -26.17
C ALA A 239 3.60 -13.33 -26.12
N GLN A 240 2.40 -13.58 -25.63
CA GLN A 240 1.31 -12.60 -25.62
C GLN A 240 0.73 -12.50 -24.20
N ILE A 241 0.36 -11.29 -23.79
CA ILE A 241 -0.36 -11.05 -22.52
C ILE A 241 -1.86 -10.87 -22.80
N GLY A 242 -2.22 -10.28 -23.92
CA GLY A 242 -3.61 -10.09 -24.37
C GLY A 242 -3.68 -9.36 -25.71
N ARG A 243 -4.88 -9.25 -26.26
CA ARG A 243 -5.17 -8.44 -27.45
C ARG A 243 -6.38 -7.58 -27.20
N PHE A 244 -6.26 -6.27 -27.29
CA PHE A 244 -7.29 -5.35 -26.82
C PHE A 244 -7.94 -4.64 -28.00
N ASP A 245 -9.27 -4.71 -28.15
CA ASP A 245 -9.99 -3.98 -29.21
C ASP A 245 -11.14 -3.09 -28.72
N HIS A 246 -11.59 -3.19 -27.47
CA HIS A 246 -12.80 -2.50 -27.00
C HIS A 246 -12.69 -1.96 -25.56
N PRO A 247 -13.62 -1.10 -25.09
CA PRO A 247 -13.65 -0.65 -23.71
C PRO A 247 -14.34 -1.70 -22.81
N GLY A 248 -13.75 -1.95 -21.65
CA GLY A 248 -14.20 -2.96 -20.70
C GLY A 248 -13.06 -3.47 -19.81
N THR A 249 -13.42 -4.19 -18.74
CA THR A 249 -12.46 -4.84 -17.83
C THR A 249 -12.48 -6.37 -17.96
N ASP A 250 -13.05 -6.90 -19.03
CA ASP A 250 -13.09 -8.32 -19.35
C ASP A 250 -11.79 -8.79 -20.00
N TYR A 251 -11.36 -9.97 -19.56
CA TYR A 251 -10.13 -10.64 -19.97
C TYR A 251 -10.35 -12.14 -19.79
N ASP A 252 -10.28 -12.94 -20.86
CA ASP A 252 -10.41 -14.40 -20.77
C ASP A 252 -9.08 -15.15 -20.91
N GLY A 253 -8.12 -14.56 -21.62
CA GLY A 253 -6.72 -15.00 -21.59
C GLY A 253 -5.91 -14.44 -22.75
N PRO A 254 -4.59 -14.71 -22.81
CA PRO A 254 -3.73 -14.16 -23.85
C PRO A 254 -4.03 -14.67 -25.27
N TYR A 255 -4.93 -15.65 -25.43
CA TYR A 255 -5.14 -16.41 -26.68
C TYR A 255 -6.60 -16.72 -27.06
N ASP A 256 -7.60 -16.27 -26.30
CA ASP A 256 -9.01 -16.58 -26.56
C ASP A 256 -9.71 -15.46 -27.36
N ASN A 257 -10.40 -14.51 -26.72
CA ASN A 257 -11.02 -13.38 -27.44
C ASN A 257 -10.10 -12.15 -27.51
N ASN A 258 -10.58 -11.06 -28.11
CA ASN A 258 -9.99 -9.75 -27.84
C ASN A 258 -10.62 -9.19 -26.55
N ASP A 259 -9.77 -8.67 -25.67
CA ASP A 259 -10.07 -8.22 -24.32
C ASP A 259 -10.48 -6.72 -24.26
N GLY A 260 -11.05 -6.33 -23.12
CA GLY A 260 -11.35 -4.94 -22.77
C GLY A 260 -10.11 -4.20 -22.27
N VAL A 261 -9.85 -3.00 -22.79
CA VAL A 261 -8.59 -2.26 -22.52
C VAL A 261 -8.45 -1.78 -21.09
N ASP A 262 -9.55 -1.43 -20.43
CA ASP A 262 -9.62 -1.00 -19.02
C ASP A 262 -9.12 -2.12 -18.07
N TRP A 263 -8.97 -3.37 -18.52
CA TRP A 263 -8.31 -4.44 -17.75
C TRP A 263 -6.81 -4.21 -17.54
N LEU A 264 -6.15 -3.48 -18.47
CA LEU A 264 -4.75 -3.07 -18.33
C LEU A 264 -4.54 -1.97 -17.29
N ASP A 265 -5.60 -1.26 -16.87
CA ASP A 265 -5.48 -0.13 -15.95
C ASP A 265 -4.74 -0.52 -14.68
N CYS A 266 -3.80 0.33 -14.28
CA CYS A 266 -3.01 0.18 -13.06
C CYS A 266 -2.19 -1.13 -13.00
N LYS A 267 -2.04 -1.88 -14.10
CA LYS A 267 -1.32 -3.15 -14.11
C LYS A 267 0.19 -2.97 -14.10
N LEU A 268 0.85 -3.99 -13.57
CA LEU A 268 2.28 -4.22 -13.66
C LEU A 268 2.51 -5.68 -14.06
N PHE A 269 3.19 -5.90 -15.17
CA PHE A 269 3.65 -7.23 -15.61
C PHE A 269 5.18 -7.24 -15.56
N VAL A 270 5.76 -8.29 -15.00
CA VAL A 270 7.20 -8.39 -14.72
C VAL A 270 7.65 -9.80 -15.09
N PHE A 271 8.67 -9.92 -15.95
CA PHE A 271 9.07 -11.22 -16.49
C PHE A 271 10.52 -11.27 -17.02
N ASN A 272 10.98 -12.49 -17.30
CA ASN A 272 12.26 -12.77 -17.94
C ASN A 272 12.02 -13.22 -19.39
N THR A 273 12.79 -12.63 -20.31
CA THR A 273 12.80 -12.91 -21.76
C THR A 273 14.16 -13.39 -22.25
N GLY A 274 15.15 -13.49 -21.35
CA GLY A 274 16.56 -13.72 -21.65
C GLY A 274 17.06 -15.16 -21.42
N GLY A 275 16.16 -16.13 -21.22
CA GLY A 275 16.51 -17.54 -21.09
C GLY A 275 17.23 -18.10 -22.33
N GLU A 276 18.00 -19.18 -22.17
CA GLU A 276 18.67 -19.88 -23.29
C GLU A 276 17.71 -20.79 -24.10
N SER A 277 16.40 -20.67 -23.88
CA SER A 277 15.32 -21.47 -24.48
C SER A 277 14.36 -20.61 -25.29
N GLU A 278 13.67 -21.25 -26.25
CA GLU A 278 12.51 -20.68 -26.94
C GLU A 278 11.28 -20.58 -26.00
N ASN A 279 11.32 -21.26 -24.84
CA ASN A 279 10.33 -21.21 -23.75
C ASN A 279 10.61 -20.09 -22.72
N LEU A 280 9.56 -19.48 -22.18
CA LEU A 280 9.56 -18.44 -21.14
C LEU A 280 8.80 -18.88 -19.87
N PRO A 281 9.15 -18.33 -18.67
CA PRO A 281 8.47 -18.69 -17.42
C PRO A 281 7.06 -18.09 -17.32
N PRO A 282 6.13 -18.69 -16.53
CA PRO A 282 4.78 -18.18 -16.36
C PRO A 282 4.72 -16.76 -15.81
N VAL A 283 3.77 -15.94 -16.26
CA VAL A 283 3.66 -14.52 -15.85
C VAL A 283 2.44 -14.32 -14.96
N PHE A 284 2.67 -13.78 -13.75
CA PHE A 284 1.59 -13.37 -12.84
C PHE A 284 0.94 -12.09 -13.40
N VAL A 285 -0.36 -12.16 -13.75
CA VAL A 285 -1.12 -11.04 -14.36
C VAL A 285 -2.23 -10.49 -13.48
N THR A 286 -2.61 -11.20 -12.42
CA THR A 286 -3.44 -10.66 -11.34
C THR A 286 -3.02 -11.30 -10.02
N TYR A 287 -2.69 -10.47 -9.04
CA TYR A 287 -2.09 -10.84 -7.76
C TYR A 287 -2.44 -9.77 -6.69
N PRO A 288 -2.30 -10.07 -5.39
CA PRO A 288 -2.55 -9.08 -4.34
C PRO A 288 -1.56 -7.92 -4.43
N ASP A 289 -2.06 -6.70 -4.61
CA ASP A 289 -1.28 -5.47 -4.63
C ASP A 289 -1.96 -4.42 -3.73
N PRO A 290 -1.31 -3.91 -2.65
CA PRO A 290 0.02 -4.29 -2.18
C PRO A 290 0.14 -5.79 -1.82
N PRO A 291 1.35 -6.38 -1.85
CA PRO A 291 1.62 -7.78 -1.47
C PRO A 291 1.54 -8.00 0.05
N THR A 292 0.51 -7.45 0.70
CA THR A 292 0.19 -7.60 2.11
C THR A 292 -1.33 -7.46 2.30
N VAL A 293 -1.95 -8.51 2.82
CA VAL A 293 -3.39 -8.60 3.11
C VAL A 293 -3.58 -8.56 4.62
N THR A 294 -4.22 -7.50 5.13
CA THR A 294 -4.50 -7.33 6.56
C THR A 294 -5.98 -7.56 6.85
N LEU A 295 -6.29 -8.39 7.86
CA LEU A 295 -7.64 -8.80 8.24
C LEU A 295 -7.78 -8.79 9.77
N ALA A 296 -8.93 -8.35 10.30
CA ALA A 296 -9.25 -8.53 11.71
C ALA A 296 -9.89 -9.90 11.95
N VAL A 297 -9.66 -10.50 13.13
CA VAL A 297 -10.32 -11.76 13.51
C VAL A 297 -11.85 -11.63 13.43
N GLY A 298 -12.45 -12.45 12.56
CA GLY A 298 -13.86 -12.38 12.17
C GLY A 298 -14.06 -12.15 10.66
N ASP A 299 -13.08 -11.58 9.97
CA ASP A 299 -13.14 -11.30 8.54
C ASP A 299 -12.91 -12.54 7.67
N THR A 300 -13.44 -12.52 6.44
CA THR A 300 -13.12 -13.47 5.37
C THR A 300 -12.67 -12.70 4.13
N TRP A 301 -11.48 -13.03 3.63
CA TRP A 301 -10.93 -12.53 2.37
C TRP A 301 -11.00 -13.59 1.28
N THR A 302 -11.34 -13.18 0.06
CA THR A 302 -11.36 -14.04 -1.13
C THR A 302 -10.76 -13.27 -2.30
N PHE A 303 -9.86 -13.90 -3.05
CA PHE A 303 -9.17 -13.30 -4.19
C PHE A 303 -8.79 -14.37 -5.21
N THR A 304 -8.78 -14.04 -6.50
CA THR A 304 -8.32 -14.96 -7.56
C THR A 304 -7.01 -14.45 -8.14
N VAL A 305 -5.93 -15.18 -7.90
CA VAL A 305 -4.67 -14.97 -8.61
C VAL A 305 -4.78 -15.58 -10.00
N SER A 306 -4.25 -14.92 -11.02
CA SER A 306 -4.19 -15.42 -12.41
C SER A 306 -2.77 -15.33 -12.94
N ILE A 307 -2.33 -16.41 -13.59
CA ILE A 307 -0.97 -16.64 -14.05
C ILE A 307 -1.08 -17.21 -15.47
N ILE A 308 -0.40 -16.62 -16.45
CA ILE A 308 -0.43 -17.08 -17.84
C ILE A 308 0.83 -17.84 -18.21
N SER A 309 0.68 -18.91 -19.00
CA SER A 309 1.75 -19.38 -19.89
C SER A 309 1.90 -18.35 -21.02
N PRO A 310 3.08 -17.73 -21.21
CA PRO A 310 3.23 -16.66 -22.19
C PRO A 310 3.04 -17.11 -23.65
N GLU A 311 3.32 -18.40 -23.92
CA GLU A 311 3.24 -19.04 -25.24
C GLU A 311 1.92 -19.78 -25.51
N ALA A 312 1.56 -19.82 -26.80
CA ALA A 312 0.30 -20.41 -27.27
C ALA A 312 0.27 -21.93 -27.10
N GLY A 313 -0.73 -22.42 -26.36
CA GLY A 313 -1.04 -23.85 -26.22
C GLY A 313 -0.33 -24.57 -25.06
N GLN A 314 0.51 -23.86 -24.30
CA GLN A 314 1.06 -24.35 -23.03
C GLN A 314 0.03 -24.28 -21.88
N ILE A 315 0.30 -25.02 -20.81
CA ILE A 315 -0.48 -25.10 -19.57
C ILE A 315 0.41 -24.74 -18.38
N THR A 316 0.05 -23.67 -17.67
CA THR A 316 0.62 -23.37 -16.35
C THR A 316 -0.05 -24.21 -15.27
N THR A 317 0.77 -24.80 -14.42
CA THR A 317 0.40 -25.41 -13.14
C THR A 317 0.94 -24.58 -11.99
N ALA A 318 0.40 -24.74 -10.77
CA ALA A 318 0.87 -23.98 -9.62
C ALA A 318 0.81 -24.79 -8.31
N THR A 319 1.61 -24.38 -7.34
CA THR A 319 1.54 -24.78 -5.92
C THR A 319 1.54 -23.55 -5.02
N VAL A 320 1.08 -23.74 -3.77
CA VAL A 320 1.07 -22.70 -2.73
C VAL A 320 1.69 -23.28 -1.48
N ASP A 321 2.66 -22.57 -0.92
CA ASP A 321 3.33 -22.90 0.34
C ASP A 321 3.04 -21.80 1.38
N HIS A 322 2.56 -22.22 2.56
CA HIS A 322 2.25 -21.30 3.67
C HIS A 322 2.41 -21.98 5.03
N SER A 323 2.57 -21.18 6.09
CA SER A 323 2.64 -21.63 7.49
C SER A 323 1.38 -21.32 8.32
N ILE A 324 0.34 -20.76 7.70
CA ILE A 324 -0.95 -20.42 8.33
C ILE A 324 -1.61 -21.69 8.93
N PRO A 325 -1.88 -21.77 10.26
CA PRO A 325 -2.29 -23.02 10.90
C PRO A 325 -3.72 -23.50 10.58
N ALA A 326 -4.61 -22.60 10.20
CA ALA A 326 -6.04 -22.85 9.96
C ALA A 326 -6.66 -21.70 9.15
N GLY A 327 -7.90 -21.87 8.67
CA GLY A 327 -8.71 -20.80 8.09
C GLY A 327 -8.39 -20.44 6.64
N MET A 328 -7.21 -20.79 6.13
CA MET A 328 -6.86 -20.68 4.71
C MET A 328 -7.29 -21.92 3.92
N SER A 329 -7.77 -21.70 2.70
CA SER A 329 -8.03 -22.72 1.69
C SER A 329 -7.88 -22.11 0.30
N TYR A 330 -7.50 -22.92 -0.69
CA TYR A 330 -7.36 -22.47 -2.08
C TYR A 330 -7.76 -23.57 -3.06
N VAL A 331 -8.21 -23.16 -4.25
CA VAL A 331 -8.50 -24.04 -5.39
C VAL A 331 -7.63 -23.60 -6.56
N ILE A 332 -6.84 -24.53 -7.11
CA ILE A 332 -5.98 -24.30 -8.27
C ILE A 332 -6.65 -24.92 -9.49
N THR A 333 -6.81 -24.13 -10.55
CA THR A 333 -7.30 -24.56 -11.87
C THR A 333 -6.19 -24.35 -12.89
N PRO A 334 -5.44 -25.39 -13.27
CA PRO A 334 -4.45 -25.33 -14.35
C PRO A 334 -5.10 -25.02 -15.69
N GLY A 335 -4.35 -24.33 -16.55
CA GLY A 335 -4.74 -23.91 -17.88
C GLY A 335 -3.66 -23.05 -18.51
N ASN A 336 -3.88 -22.53 -19.72
CA ASN A 336 -2.99 -21.50 -20.27
C ASN A 336 -3.04 -20.25 -19.39
N THR A 337 -4.25 -19.76 -19.07
CA THR A 337 -4.52 -18.94 -17.87
C THR A 337 -4.77 -19.87 -16.68
N CYS A 338 -3.77 -20.09 -15.83
CA CYS A 338 -3.91 -20.80 -14.56
C CYS A 338 -4.49 -19.86 -13.49
N GLN A 339 -5.47 -20.34 -12.71
CA GLN A 339 -6.11 -19.57 -11.65
C GLN A 339 -5.93 -20.22 -10.28
N ILE A 340 -5.66 -19.39 -9.26
CA ILE A 340 -5.66 -19.80 -7.85
C ILE A 340 -6.70 -18.96 -7.10
N GLN A 341 -7.86 -19.57 -6.80
CA GLN A 341 -8.90 -18.93 -6.00
C GLN A 341 -8.62 -19.16 -4.51
N PHE A 342 -8.28 -18.10 -3.79
CA PHE A 342 -8.02 -18.10 -2.36
C PHE A 342 -9.28 -17.82 -1.53
N THR A 343 -9.29 -18.37 -0.32
CA THR A 343 -10.15 -17.94 0.78
C THR A 343 -9.34 -17.98 2.07
N LEU A 344 -9.25 -16.86 2.78
CA LEU A 344 -8.60 -16.74 4.09
C LEU A 344 -9.61 -16.22 5.11
N ASN A 345 -9.92 -17.05 6.09
CA ASN A 345 -10.75 -16.68 7.24
C ASN A 345 -9.84 -16.30 8.41
N ALA A 346 -10.05 -15.10 8.95
CA ALA A 346 -9.31 -14.58 10.10
C ALA A 346 -9.90 -15.14 11.41
N LEU A 347 -9.12 -15.93 12.13
CA LEU A 347 -9.53 -16.71 13.29
C LEU A 347 -8.61 -16.41 14.48
N THR A 348 -9.10 -16.55 15.71
CA THR A 348 -8.25 -16.44 16.92
C THR A 348 -7.08 -17.43 16.92
N SER A 349 -7.18 -18.54 16.19
CA SER A 349 -6.15 -19.57 16.05
C SER A 349 -5.14 -19.34 14.90
N ASN A 350 -5.30 -18.28 14.10
CA ASN A 350 -4.34 -17.90 13.05
C ASN A 350 -3.93 -16.42 13.11
N VAL A 351 -4.06 -15.76 14.28
CA VAL A 351 -3.49 -14.43 14.54
C VAL A 351 -1.98 -14.45 14.35
N GLY A 352 -1.45 -13.48 13.60
CA GLY A 352 -0.03 -13.37 13.30
C GLY A 352 0.25 -12.86 11.88
N THR A 353 1.52 -12.87 11.50
CA THR A 353 1.97 -12.55 10.13
C THR A 353 2.60 -13.78 9.51
N TYR A 354 2.19 -14.11 8.29
CA TYR A 354 2.63 -15.29 7.55
C TYR A 354 3.00 -14.93 6.13
N LEU A 355 4.13 -15.45 5.64
CA LEU A 355 4.45 -15.44 4.22
C LEU A 355 3.62 -16.53 3.51
N VAL A 356 3.05 -16.18 2.37
CA VAL A 356 2.43 -17.11 1.41
C VAL A 356 3.22 -17.00 0.12
N THR A 357 3.83 -18.10 -0.29
CA THR A 357 4.62 -18.21 -1.52
C THR A 357 3.82 -19.02 -2.54
N MET A 358 3.71 -18.50 -3.75
CA MET A 358 3.10 -19.18 -4.90
C MET A 358 4.19 -19.52 -5.90
N HIS A 359 4.24 -20.78 -6.32
CA HIS A 359 5.14 -21.25 -7.36
C HIS A 359 4.32 -21.63 -8.59
N ALA A 360 4.73 -21.19 -9.77
CA ALA A 360 4.09 -21.49 -11.05
C ALA A 360 5.07 -22.17 -11.99
N THR A 361 4.63 -23.18 -12.74
CA THR A 361 5.45 -24.01 -13.64
C THR A 361 4.67 -24.33 -14.91
N ASP A 362 5.23 -24.02 -16.07
CA ASP A 362 4.70 -24.37 -17.39
C ASP A 362 4.97 -25.83 -17.78
N ASP A 363 4.43 -26.26 -18.93
CA ASP A 363 4.72 -27.55 -19.58
C ASP A 363 5.56 -27.42 -20.86
N GLY A 364 6.29 -26.31 -21.00
CA GLY A 364 7.28 -26.12 -22.06
C GLY A 364 8.53 -26.99 -21.89
N GLU A 365 9.47 -26.90 -22.84
CA GLU A 365 10.72 -27.68 -22.83
C GLU A 365 11.94 -26.77 -23.05
N PRO A 366 12.83 -26.60 -22.05
CA PRO A 366 12.69 -27.09 -20.67
C PRO A 366 11.57 -26.36 -19.93
N ALA A 367 10.84 -27.05 -19.05
CA ALA A 367 9.82 -26.43 -18.21
C ALA A 367 10.46 -25.38 -17.29
N LEU A 368 9.92 -24.17 -17.29
CA LEU A 368 10.41 -23.05 -16.48
C LEU A 368 9.47 -22.79 -15.30
N SER A 369 9.82 -21.80 -14.47
CA SER A 369 9.02 -21.46 -13.30
C SER A 369 9.21 -20.02 -12.87
N SER A 370 8.15 -19.44 -12.33
CA SER A 370 8.14 -18.13 -11.67
C SER A 370 7.54 -18.25 -10.27
N SER A 371 7.63 -17.20 -9.46
CA SER A 371 7.08 -17.21 -8.10
C SER A 371 6.70 -15.82 -7.64
N PHE A 372 5.70 -15.74 -6.77
CA PHE A 372 5.21 -14.50 -6.16
C PHE A 372 4.93 -14.73 -4.67
N GLU A 373 5.20 -13.72 -3.84
CA GLU A 373 5.03 -13.81 -2.39
C GLU A 373 4.17 -12.66 -1.85
N PHE A 374 3.29 -12.95 -0.90
CA PHE A 374 2.57 -11.92 -0.15
C PHE A 374 2.49 -12.24 1.34
N ASN A 375 2.34 -11.21 2.16
CA ASN A 375 2.12 -11.36 3.60
C ASN A 375 0.62 -11.44 3.91
N ALA A 376 0.20 -12.46 4.65
CA ALA A 376 -1.10 -12.48 5.32
C ALA A 376 -0.92 -12.01 6.77
N VAL A 377 -1.60 -10.94 7.15
CA VAL A 377 -1.59 -10.35 8.50
C VAL A 377 -2.98 -10.51 9.11
N ILE A 378 -3.09 -11.36 10.12
CA ILE A 378 -4.33 -11.53 10.88
C ILE A 378 -4.17 -10.81 12.23
N GLU A 379 -4.91 -9.74 12.41
CA GLU A 379 -4.92 -8.91 13.62
C GLU A 379 -5.93 -9.47 14.63
N GLY A 380 -5.45 -9.74 15.85
CA GLY A 380 -6.32 -10.15 16.95
C GLY A 380 -7.22 -9.01 17.42
N VAL A 381 -8.47 -9.34 17.78
CA VAL A 381 -9.37 -8.36 18.42
C VAL A 381 -8.76 -7.85 19.73
N SER A 382 -8.71 -6.52 19.90
CA SER A 382 -8.36 -5.95 21.20
C SER A 382 -9.52 -6.18 22.18
N PRO A 383 -9.29 -6.80 23.35
CA PRO A 383 -10.35 -7.12 24.31
C PRO A 383 -10.83 -5.90 25.12
N VAL A 384 -10.16 -4.75 24.98
CA VAL A 384 -10.53 -3.50 25.65
C VAL A 384 -10.25 -2.29 24.77
N GLU A 385 -11.24 -1.42 24.60
CA GLU A 385 -11.05 -0.11 23.96
C GLU A 385 -10.99 0.98 25.04
N LEU A 386 -9.78 1.49 25.33
CA LEU A 386 -9.55 2.47 26.38
C LEU A 386 -9.67 3.91 25.84
N SER A 387 -10.59 4.69 26.40
CA SER A 387 -10.85 6.09 25.99
C SER A 387 -10.32 7.15 26.96
N SER A 388 -10.01 6.79 28.20
CA SER A 388 -9.22 7.65 29.10
C SER A 388 -8.61 6.85 30.25
N PHE A 389 -7.50 7.36 30.79
CA PHE A 389 -6.83 6.90 32.01
C PHE A 389 -6.21 8.14 32.67
N ASN A 390 -6.63 8.45 33.91
CA ASN A 390 -6.34 9.71 34.59
C ASN A 390 -6.01 9.49 36.08
N ALA A 391 -5.19 10.36 36.67
CA ALA A 391 -4.80 10.34 38.08
C ALA A 391 -4.85 11.77 38.65
N ILE A 392 -5.57 11.96 39.76
CA ILE A 392 -5.85 13.30 40.34
C ILE A 392 -5.58 13.29 41.85
N VAL A 393 -4.85 14.28 42.35
CA VAL A 393 -4.63 14.45 43.80
C VAL A 393 -5.93 14.88 44.48
N THR A 394 -6.36 14.13 45.49
CA THR A 394 -7.47 14.49 46.38
C THR A 394 -6.97 15.26 47.59
N GLY A 395 -7.82 16.11 48.19
CA GLY A 395 -7.47 16.95 49.34
C GLY A 395 -7.24 16.23 50.68
N GLN A 396 -6.90 14.93 50.66
CA GLN A 396 -6.64 14.09 51.84
C GLN A 396 -5.31 13.34 51.77
N ASN A 397 -4.38 13.76 50.89
CA ASN A 397 -3.16 13.01 50.55
C ASN A 397 -3.47 11.58 50.04
N ALA A 398 -4.33 11.51 49.03
CA ALA A 398 -4.59 10.30 48.26
C ALA A 398 -4.78 10.68 46.78
N VAL A 399 -4.43 9.79 45.85
CA VAL A 399 -4.66 9.95 44.42
C VAL A 399 -5.90 9.16 44.02
N GLU A 400 -6.85 9.77 43.30
CA GLU A 400 -7.91 9.02 42.61
C GLU A 400 -7.44 8.74 41.18
N ILE A 401 -7.27 7.45 40.88
CA ILE A 401 -6.97 6.92 39.55
C ILE A 401 -8.28 6.47 38.93
N SER A 402 -8.57 6.89 37.70
CA SER A 402 -9.82 6.56 37.00
C SER A 402 -9.59 6.25 35.53
N TRP A 403 -10.44 5.40 34.94
CA TRP A 403 -10.39 5.06 33.52
C TRP A 403 -11.77 4.78 32.93
N ILE A 404 -11.88 4.94 31.62
CA ILE A 404 -13.13 4.77 30.86
C ILE A 404 -12.86 3.89 29.64
N THR A 405 -13.55 2.76 29.58
CA THR A 405 -13.54 1.81 28.46
C THR A 405 -14.80 1.97 27.62
N GLN A 406 -14.71 1.90 26.29
CA GLN A 406 -15.86 1.96 25.38
C GLN A 406 -16.44 0.57 25.11
N THR A 407 -15.55 -0.44 25.00
CA THR A 407 -15.88 -1.85 24.86
C THR A 407 -14.98 -2.71 25.75
N GLU A 408 -15.52 -3.84 26.20
CA GLU A 408 -14.85 -4.85 27.01
C GLU A 408 -15.31 -6.25 26.60
N ALA A 409 -14.39 -7.18 26.38
CA ALA A 409 -14.70 -8.58 26.07
C ALA A 409 -13.63 -9.56 26.59
N ASN A 410 -14.05 -10.65 27.22
CA ASN A 410 -13.20 -11.71 27.79
C ASN A 410 -12.15 -11.26 28.83
N LEU A 411 -12.33 -10.07 29.42
CA LEU A 411 -11.51 -9.53 30.49
C LEU A 411 -11.91 -10.15 31.84
N MET A 412 -10.92 -10.57 32.63
CA MET A 412 -11.10 -10.89 34.04
C MET A 412 -11.26 -9.62 34.88
N GLY A 413 -10.58 -8.54 34.48
CA GLY A 413 -10.61 -7.25 35.17
C GLY A 413 -9.33 -6.45 34.97
N TYR A 414 -9.08 -5.52 35.88
CA TYR A 414 -7.96 -4.60 35.83
C TYR A 414 -7.11 -4.61 37.09
N ARG A 415 -5.82 -4.29 36.93
CA ARG A 415 -4.94 -3.91 38.03
C ARG A 415 -4.36 -2.51 37.82
N VAL A 416 -4.15 -1.78 38.91
CA VAL A 416 -3.43 -0.49 38.91
C VAL A 416 -2.10 -0.66 39.65
N TYR A 417 -1.03 -0.16 39.05
CA TYR A 417 0.32 -0.18 39.59
C TYR A 417 0.89 1.23 39.74
N ARG A 418 1.86 1.42 40.65
CA ARG A 418 2.55 2.68 40.95
C ARG A 418 4.07 2.51 40.92
N ASN A 419 4.79 3.49 40.40
CA ASN A 419 6.25 3.62 40.50
C ASN A 419 6.62 5.10 40.79
N GLU A 420 7.80 5.36 41.34
CA GLU A 420 8.37 6.73 41.46
C GLU A 420 9.24 7.10 40.25
N SER A 421 9.33 6.20 39.27
CA SER A 421 9.90 6.43 37.94
C SER A 421 8.89 6.07 36.86
N ALA A 422 9.08 6.59 35.64
CA ALA A 422 8.22 6.31 34.49
C ALA A 422 8.32 4.85 33.97
N LEU A 423 9.09 3.96 34.62
CA LEU A 423 9.26 2.57 34.21
C LEU A 423 8.11 1.69 34.73
N GLN A 424 7.65 0.76 33.89
CA GLN A 424 6.75 -0.32 34.30
C GLN A 424 7.47 -1.31 35.24
N GLN A 425 8.74 -1.62 34.95
CA GLN A 425 9.50 -2.59 35.74
C GLN A 425 9.71 -2.09 37.17
N GLY A 426 9.34 -2.93 38.15
CA GLY A 426 9.44 -2.61 39.57
C GLY A 426 8.25 -1.86 40.17
N SER A 427 7.19 -1.60 39.40
CA SER A 427 5.98 -0.94 39.92
C SER A 427 5.26 -1.78 40.99
N ALA A 428 4.89 -1.16 42.12
CA ALA A 428 4.08 -1.75 43.17
C ALA A 428 2.60 -1.86 42.78
N LEU A 429 1.95 -2.97 43.12
CA LEU A 429 0.53 -3.20 42.86
C LEU A 429 -0.35 -2.46 43.89
N ILE A 430 -1.19 -1.53 43.43
CA ILE A 430 -2.12 -0.74 44.25
C ILE A 430 -3.47 -1.45 44.45
N THR A 431 -3.86 -2.33 43.52
CA THR A 431 -5.09 -3.12 43.59
C THR A 431 -4.79 -4.58 43.99
N PRO A 432 -4.70 -4.92 45.29
CA PRO A 432 -4.41 -6.29 45.73
C PRO A 432 -5.55 -7.28 45.45
N SER A 433 -6.76 -6.77 45.15
CA SER A 433 -7.85 -7.51 44.52
C SER A 433 -8.09 -6.95 43.12
N LEU A 434 -8.35 -7.84 42.15
CA LEU A 434 -8.62 -7.47 40.76
C LEU A 434 -9.91 -6.63 40.69
N VAL A 435 -9.88 -5.52 39.94
CA VAL A 435 -11.07 -4.69 39.69
C VAL A 435 -11.88 -5.33 38.55
N PRO A 436 -13.06 -5.92 38.78
CA PRO A 436 -13.72 -6.75 37.78
C PRO A 436 -14.22 -5.93 36.57
N ALA A 437 -13.95 -6.44 35.36
CA ALA A 437 -14.51 -5.90 34.12
C ALA A 437 -16.01 -6.25 34.01
N THR A 438 -16.81 -5.42 33.33
CA THR A 438 -18.23 -5.75 33.07
C THR A 438 -18.39 -6.67 31.87
N ASN A 439 -17.42 -6.67 30.93
CA ASN A 439 -17.50 -7.40 29.66
C ASN A 439 -18.72 -6.97 28.81
N THR A 440 -18.86 -5.66 28.61
CA THR A 440 -19.93 -5.07 27.79
C THR A 440 -19.40 -4.22 26.66
N SER A 441 -20.07 -4.26 25.51
CA SER A 441 -19.92 -3.30 24.40
C SER A 441 -20.63 -1.96 24.69
N GLN A 442 -20.48 -1.44 25.92
CA GLN A 442 -21.09 -0.21 26.43
C GLN A 442 -20.08 0.47 27.36
N GLN A 443 -20.03 1.80 27.29
CA GLN A 443 -19.03 2.56 28.04
C GLN A 443 -19.12 2.33 29.54
N GLN A 444 -18.00 1.91 30.15
CA GLN A 444 -17.85 1.77 31.60
C GLN A 444 -16.96 2.87 32.18
N SER A 445 -16.96 3.01 33.50
CA SER A 445 -16.11 3.98 34.20
C SER A 445 -15.68 3.43 35.55
N TYR A 446 -14.37 3.36 35.74
CA TYR A 446 -13.72 2.74 36.88
C TYR A 446 -12.94 3.76 37.69
N LYS A 447 -12.75 3.46 38.98
CA LYS A 447 -11.82 4.22 39.82
C LYS A 447 -11.23 3.40 40.97
N VAL A 448 -10.03 3.79 41.36
CA VAL A 448 -9.22 3.26 42.46
C VAL A 448 -8.64 4.45 43.21
N THR A 449 -8.55 4.36 44.54
CA THR A 449 -7.90 5.39 45.36
C THR A 449 -6.62 4.83 45.95
N ASP A 450 -5.51 5.52 45.69
CA ASP A 450 -4.22 5.26 46.32
C ASP A 450 -4.00 6.23 47.48
N SER A 451 -3.92 5.70 48.70
CA SER A 451 -3.69 6.47 49.93
C SER A 451 -2.30 6.25 50.54
N GLU A 452 -1.39 5.53 49.87
CA GLU A 452 -0.03 5.26 50.36
C GLU A 452 1.02 6.20 49.72
N ILE A 453 0.63 7.47 49.51
CA ILE A 453 1.43 8.47 48.80
C ILE A 453 2.08 9.46 49.77
N GLN A 454 3.31 9.89 49.46
CA GLN A 454 4.09 10.81 50.29
C GLN A 454 4.25 12.18 49.63
N ASN A 455 4.38 13.22 50.45
CA ASN A 455 4.52 14.60 49.98
C ASN A 455 5.94 14.90 49.50
N GLY A 456 6.08 15.61 48.38
CA GLY A 456 7.34 15.88 47.70
C GLY A 456 7.79 14.78 46.72
N HIS A 457 6.91 13.83 46.39
CA HIS A 457 7.17 12.75 45.42
C HIS A 457 6.31 12.91 44.16
N THR A 458 6.82 12.41 43.03
CA THR A 458 6.06 12.20 41.79
C THR A 458 5.76 10.71 41.64
N TYR A 459 4.50 10.36 41.44
CA TYR A 459 4.06 8.98 41.24
C TYR A 459 3.56 8.76 39.81
N TYR A 460 4.02 7.69 39.19
CA TYR A 460 3.65 7.22 37.86
C TYR A 460 2.75 5.99 38.00
N TYR A 461 1.57 6.02 37.38
CA TYR A 461 0.60 4.95 37.42
C TYR A 461 0.48 4.23 36.07
N TRP A 462 0.30 2.91 36.15
CA TRP A 462 0.04 2.02 35.02
C TRP A 462 -1.26 1.25 35.27
N LEU A 463 -2.04 1.05 34.21
CA LEU A 463 -3.23 0.21 34.18
C LEU A 463 -2.92 -1.07 33.40
N GLU A 464 -3.19 -2.23 33.99
CA GLU A 464 -3.14 -3.53 33.33
C GLU A 464 -4.57 -4.02 33.11
N SER A 465 -4.95 -4.35 31.87
CA SER A 465 -6.13 -5.18 31.60
C SER A 465 -5.71 -6.65 31.63
N VAL A 466 -6.41 -7.46 32.42
CA VAL A 466 -6.09 -8.86 32.69
C VAL A 466 -7.10 -9.76 31.99
N GLU A 467 -6.61 -10.65 31.12
CA GLU A 467 -7.40 -11.64 30.39
C GLU A 467 -7.08 -13.06 30.90
N MET A 468 -7.75 -14.08 30.34
CA MET A 468 -7.45 -15.48 30.68
C MET A 468 -6.13 -16.01 30.09
N ALA A 469 -5.52 -15.33 29.11
CA ALA A 469 -4.33 -15.81 28.40
C ALA A 469 -3.23 -14.76 28.19
N ALA A 470 -3.55 -13.47 28.28
CA ALA A 470 -2.63 -12.34 28.09
C ALA A 470 -2.98 -11.19 29.05
N SER A 471 -2.21 -10.10 28.98
CA SER A 471 -2.53 -8.84 29.67
C SER A 471 -1.89 -7.66 28.94
N GLN A 472 -2.59 -6.53 28.82
CA GLN A 472 -2.13 -5.32 28.14
C GLN A 472 -1.94 -4.18 29.15
N PHE A 473 -0.91 -3.36 28.96
CA PHE A 473 -0.58 -2.23 29.83
C PHE A 473 -0.81 -0.88 29.16
N PHE A 474 -1.33 0.08 29.93
CA PHE A 474 -1.59 1.45 29.52
C PHE A 474 -0.96 2.43 30.53
N GLY A 475 -0.36 3.51 30.02
CA GLY A 475 0.38 4.49 30.82
C GLY A 475 1.79 4.76 30.27
N PRO A 476 2.68 5.36 31.08
CA PRO A 476 2.44 5.83 32.44
C PRO A 476 1.65 7.15 32.44
N ILE A 477 0.88 7.40 33.50
CA ILE A 477 0.35 8.73 33.83
C ILE A 477 0.96 9.22 35.15
N SER A 478 1.36 10.49 35.22
CA SER A 478 2.15 11.03 36.34
C SER A 478 1.40 12.07 37.16
N VAL A 479 1.59 12.07 38.49
CA VAL A 479 1.06 13.09 39.39
C VAL A 479 2.08 13.46 40.47
N GLU A 480 2.16 14.74 40.84
CA GLU A 480 3.08 15.27 41.85
C GLU A 480 2.32 15.67 43.11
N ILE A 481 2.85 15.32 44.28
CA ILE A 481 2.19 15.51 45.58
C ILE A 481 2.82 16.69 46.32
N ASN A 482 2.13 17.85 46.35
CA ASN A 482 2.63 19.07 47.01
C ASN A 482 1.58 19.72 47.95
N THR A 483 1.76 19.60 49.26
CA THR A 483 0.85 20.12 50.28
C THR A 483 1.24 21.51 50.80
N SER A 484 0.86 22.57 50.08
CA SER A 484 0.95 23.94 50.64
C SER A 484 -0.10 24.96 50.19
N THR A 485 -1.02 24.62 49.28
CA THR A 485 -1.96 25.59 48.68
C THR A 485 -3.44 25.30 48.95
N PRO A 486 -4.33 26.32 48.87
CA PRO A 486 -5.78 26.16 48.74
C PRO A 486 -6.16 25.31 47.50
N PRO A 487 -7.45 24.94 47.28
CA PRO A 487 -7.88 24.16 46.12
C PRO A 487 -7.28 24.71 44.81
N VAL A 488 -6.55 23.84 44.12
CA VAL A 488 -5.83 24.19 42.88
C VAL A 488 -6.86 24.39 41.77
N TYR A 489 -7.05 25.64 41.40
CA TYR A 489 -7.83 26.03 40.23
C TYR A 489 -6.92 26.04 38.98
N PRO A 490 -7.46 25.71 37.79
CA PRO A 490 -6.77 25.87 36.51
C PRO A 490 -6.06 27.22 36.39
N GLU A 491 -4.82 27.24 35.87
CA GLU A 491 -4.12 28.52 35.61
C GLU A 491 -4.79 29.31 34.47
N ILE A 492 -5.37 28.58 33.51
CA ILE A 492 -6.14 29.11 32.39
C ILE A 492 -7.53 28.50 32.35
N SER A 493 -8.54 29.33 32.06
CA SER A 493 -9.89 28.84 31.79
C SER A 493 -9.94 28.17 30.41
N SER A 494 -10.63 27.04 30.30
CA SER A 494 -10.70 26.21 29.09
C SER A 494 -12.04 25.47 28.95
N MET A 495 -12.32 25.01 27.73
CA MET A 495 -13.50 24.21 27.39
C MET A 495 -13.08 23.08 26.44
N GLN A 496 -13.44 21.84 26.75
CA GLN A 496 -13.13 20.69 25.91
C GLN A 496 -14.19 20.46 24.83
N ASN A 497 -13.98 19.41 24.00
CA ASN A 497 -15.04 18.92 23.14
C ASN A 497 -16.15 18.26 23.98
N ALA A 498 -17.40 18.57 23.64
CA ALA A 498 -18.56 17.83 24.10
C ALA A 498 -18.44 16.35 23.72
N TYR A 499 -18.75 15.42 24.62
CA TYR A 499 -18.75 13.97 24.34
C TYR A 499 -19.94 13.24 25.01
N PRO A 500 -20.64 12.33 24.31
CA PRO A 500 -20.55 12.05 22.86
C PRO A 500 -21.00 13.26 22.02
N ASN A 501 -20.45 13.41 20.81
CA ASN A 501 -20.79 14.47 19.86
C ASN A 501 -20.43 14.03 18.43
N PRO A 502 -21.39 13.65 17.57
CA PRO A 502 -22.84 13.74 17.78
C PRO A 502 -23.39 12.86 18.92
N PHE A 503 -24.58 13.18 19.43
CA PHE A 503 -25.32 12.33 20.38
C PHE A 503 -26.80 12.20 19.97
N LYS A 504 -27.48 11.15 20.44
CA LYS A 504 -28.90 10.89 20.11
C LYS A 504 -29.85 11.81 20.90
N ALA A 505 -31.03 12.09 20.34
CA ALA A 505 -32.06 12.96 20.93
C ALA A 505 -32.65 12.47 22.28
N ASP A 506 -32.52 11.19 22.60
CA ASP A 506 -32.89 10.58 23.90
C ASP A 506 -31.71 10.49 24.89
N GLY A 507 -30.49 10.77 24.43
CA GLY A 507 -29.26 10.67 25.21
C GLY A 507 -28.85 11.98 25.88
N ALA A 508 -27.55 12.09 26.15
CA ALA A 508 -26.93 13.32 26.64
C ALA A 508 -25.48 13.42 26.19
N THR A 509 -24.96 14.64 26.20
CA THR A 509 -23.56 14.97 25.96
C THR A 509 -22.99 15.73 27.17
N ASN A 510 -21.72 15.50 27.46
CA ASN A 510 -20.99 16.07 28.58
C ASN A 510 -19.99 17.11 28.07
N ILE A 511 -20.03 18.33 28.60
CA ILE A 511 -19.12 19.42 28.24
C ILE A 511 -18.26 19.75 29.45
N GLU A 512 -16.98 19.39 29.38
CA GLU A 512 -16.01 19.78 30.41
C GLU A 512 -15.59 21.25 30.22
N VAL A 513 -15.74 22.04 31.29
CA VAL A 513 -15.25 23.41 31.39
C VAL A 513 -14.48 23.58 32.70
N ASN A 514 -13.25 24.08 32.57
CA ASN A 514 -12.34 24.27 33.69
C ASN A 514 -12.07 25.76 33.81
N LEU A 515 -12.38 26.36 34.96
CA LEU A 515 -12.26 27.81 35.18
C LEU A 515 -11.23 28.13 36.25
N LYS A 516 -10.44 29.18 36.01
CA LYS A 516 -9.41 29.65 36.93
C LYS A 516 -9.96 30.23 38.24
N ALA A 517 -9.06 30.47 39.20
CA ALA A 517 -9.37 31.13 40.46
C ALA A 517 -10.06 32.51 40.27
N ASP A 518 -11.02 32.81 41.14
CA ASP A 518 -11.80 34.05 41.18
C ASP A 518 -12.55 34.39 39.88
N GLU A 519 -12.72 33.42 38.97
CA GLU A 519 -13.44 33.61 37.70
C GLU A 519 -14.79 32.88 37.69
N THR A 520 -15.81 33.57 37.18
CA THR A 520 -17.11 32.99 36.82
C THR A 520 -17.33 33.10 35.31
N GLY A 521 -17.99 32.11 34.73
CA GLY A 521 -18.30 32.06 33.31
C GLY A 521 -19.70 31.55 33.03
N THR A 522 -20.12 31.74 31.79
CA THR A 522 -21.40 31.28 31.29
C THR A 522 -21.17 30.36 30.10
N LEU A 523 -21.66 29.12 30.19
CA LEU A 523 -21.73 28.17 29.09
C LEU A 523 -23.13 28.24 28.46
N SER A 524 -23.23 28.83 27.28
CA SER A 524 -24.48 28.96 26.53
C SER A 524 -24.51 28.02 25.34
N ILE A 525 -25.63 27.33 25.15
CA ILE A 525 -25.91 26.45 24.01
C ILE A 525 -26.92 27.17 23.11
N MET A 526 -26.64 27.22 21.81
CA MET A 526 -27.35 28.01 20.80
C MET A 526 -27.68 27.17 19.57
N ASN A 527 -28.78 27.51 18.88
CA ASN A 527 -29.05 26.98 17.54
C ASN A 527 -28.29 27.79 16.45
N LEU A 528 -28.36 27.35 15.19
CA LEU A 528 -27.72 28.05 14.06
C LEU A 528 -28.26 29.46 13.78
N ALA A 529 -29.43 29.83 14.33
CA ALA A 529 -29.96 31.20 14.27
C ALA A 529 -29.42 32.10 15.40
N GLY A 530 -28.46 31.63 16.20
CA GLY A 530 -27.86 32.35 17.32
C GLY A 530 -28.76 32.43 18.56
N GLN A 531 -29.92 31.76 18.57
CA GLN A 531 -30.83 31.77 19.71
C GLN A 531 -30.29 30.83 20.79
N VAL A 532 -30.07 31.35 22.00
CA VAL A 532 -29.65 30.57 23.17
C VAL A 532 -30.81 29.67 23.62
N VAL A 533 -30.63 28.35 23.52
CA VAL A 533 -31.62 27.34 23.96
C VAL A 533 -31.42 26.96 25.42
N LYS A 534 -30.16 26.88 25.90
CA LYS A 534 -29.81 26.51 27.27
C LYS A 534 -28.63 27.34 27.76
N THR A 535 -28.56 27.60 29.06
CA THR A 535 -27.42 28.29 29.69
C THR A 535 -27.13 27.70 31.05
N TYR A 536 -25.83 27.55 31.34
CA TYR A 536 -25.28 27.09 32.61
C TYR A 536 -24.32 28.15 33.14
N GLN A 537 -24.43 28.47 34.43
CA GLN A 537 -23.45 29.30 35.13
C GLN A 537 -22.40 28.39 35.77
N VAL A 538 -21.13 28.74 35.62
CA VAL A 538 -19.98 27.98 36.14
C VAL A 538 -19.06 28.92 36.91
N GLY A 539 -18.60 28.49 38.08
CA GLY A 539 -17.60 29.21 38.89
C GLY A 539 -16.20 28.65 38.68
N GLN A 540 -15.24 29.12 39.47
CA GLN A 540 -13.89 28.56 39.54
C GLN A 540 -13.88 27.03 39.77
N GLY A 541 -12.90 26.34 39.20
CA GLY A 541 -12.75 24.89 39.26
C GLY A 541 -13.24 24.15 38.02
N ASN A 542 -13.24 22.82 38.10
CA ASN A 542 -13.56 21.92 37.00
C ASN A 542 -15.03 21.50 37.07
N HIS A 543 -15.76 21.67 35.96
CA HIS A 543 -17.19 21.35 35.87
C HIS A 543 -17.46 20.46 34.66
N ASN A 544 -18.16 19.35 34.88
CA ASN A 544 -18.67 18.51 33.80
C ASN A 544 -20.17 18.81 33.60
N ILE A 545 -20.50 19.56 32.56
CA ILE A 545 -21.85 20.03 32.27
C ILE A 545 -22.57 19.06 31.34
N LYS A 546 -23.49 18.28 31.91
CA LYS A 546 -24.36 17.38 31.15
C LYS A 546 -25.52 18.14 30.50
N TRP A 547 -25.65 18.04 29.18
CA TRP A 547 -26.82 18.50 28.41
C TRP A 547 -27.54 17.33 27.75
N ASN A 548 -28.85 17.24 27.96
CA ASN A 548 -29.75 16.20 27.45
C ASN A 548 -30.58 16.67 26.24
N GLY A 549 -30.05 17.60 25.44
CA GLY A 549 -30.78 18.14 24.28
C GLY A 549 -32.05 18.93 24.62
N THR A 550 -32.24 19.43 25.85
CA THR A 550 -33.44 20.23 26.23
C THR A 550 -33.19 21.73 26.28
N ASP A 551 -34.21 22.51 25.92
CA ASP A 551 -34.22 23.97 26.04
C ASP A 551 -34.39 24.41 27.51
N SER A 552 -34.43 25.72 27.75
CA SER A 552 -34.56 26.30 29.10
C SER A 552 -35.93 26.08 29.75
N ASN A 553 -36.96 25.72 28.97
CA ASN A 553 -38.29 25.32 29.44
C ASN A 553 -38.39 23.80 29.72
N GLY A 554 -37.37 23.01 29.34
CA GLY A 554 -37.37 21.55 29.45
C GLY A 554 -37.93 20.83 28.23
N LEU A 555 -38.23 21.53 27.15
CA LEU A 555 -38.69 20.96 25.88
C LEU A 555 -37.51 20.37 25.10
N ALA A 556 -37.72 19.27 24.38
CA ALA A 556 -36.69 18.66 23.55
C ALA A 556 -36.34 19.56 22.35
N CYS A 557 -35.05 19.77 22.13
CA CYS A 557 -34.51 20.44 20.94
C CYS A 557 -34.51 19.45 19.77
N GLY A 558 -34.81 19.93 18.55
CA GLY A 558 -34.82 19.08 17.36
C GLY A 558 -33.43 18.61 16.95
N SER A 559 -33.34 17.43 16.34
CA SER A 559 -32.10 16.92 15.72
C SER A 559 -31.51 17.93 14.72
N GLY A 560 -30.20 18.15 14.76
CA GLY A 560 -29.53 19.21 14.01
C GLY A 560 -28.23 19.69 14.66
N ILE A 561 -27.70 20.80 14.14
CA ILE A 561 -26.45 21.41 14.59
C ILE A 561 -26.74 22.54 15.60
N TYR A 562 -25.99 22.52 16.69
CA TYR A 562 -25.95 23.51 17.75
C TYR A 562 -24.52 24.02 17.94
N LEU A 563 -24.38 25.17 18.60
CA LEU A 563 -23.11 25.74 19.03
C LEU A 563 -23.12 25.87 20.55
N TYR A 564 -22.02 25.53 21.21
CA TYR A 564 -21.82 25.80 22.64
C TYR A 564 -20.65 26.75 22.81
N LYS A 565 -20.81 27.76 23.67
CA LYS A 565 -19.84 28.81 23.92
C LYS A 565 -19.62 28.98 25.42
N LEU A 566 -18.40 28.73 25.88
CA LEU A 566 -17.95 29.21 27.18
C LEU A 566 -17.51 30.67 27.02
N SER A 567 -18.05 31.53 27.89
CA SER A 567 -17.71 32.95 27.97
C SER A 567 -17.29 33.28 29.39
N THR A 568 -16.04 33.68 29.59
CA THR A 568 -15.48 34.17 30.86
C THR A 568 -14.75 35.50 30.61
N PRO A 569 -14.38 36.27 31.67
CA PRO A 569 -13.53 37.44 31.56
C PRO A 569 -12.19 37.23 30.82
N SER A 570 -11.62 36.01 30.83
CA SER A 570 -10.33 35.72 30.18
C SER A 570 -10.35 34.64 29.09
N PHE A 571 -11.46 33.91 28.92
CA PHE A 571 -11.60 32.86 27.91
C PHE A 571 -12.94 32.94 27.17
N ASN A 572 -12.90 32.97 25.84
CA ASN A 572 -14.09 32.93 24.99
C ASN A 572 -13.85 31.95 23.84
N GLN A 573 -14.50 30.79 23.87
CA GLN A 573 -14.40 29.78 22.82
C GLN A 573 -15.79 29.25 22.48
N THR A 574 -16.04 29.05 21.18
CA THR A 574 -17.26 28.42 20.65
C THR A 574 -16.89 27.13 19.91
N ARG A 575 -17.67 26.07 20.07
CA ARG A 575 -17.48 24.77 19.42
C ARG A 575 -18.81 24.23 18.86
N LYS A 576 -18.75 23.32 17.89
CA LYS A 576 -19.90 22.69 17.21
C LYS A 576 -20.38 21.45 17.97
N LEU A 577 -21.69 21.27 18.06
CA LEU A 577 -22.37 20.17 18.75
C LEU A 577 -23.53 19.66 17.88
N VAL A 578 -23.78 18.35 17.84
CA VAL A 578 -24.77 17.76 16.93
C VAL A 578 -25.72 16.80 17.67
N ILE A 579 -27.02 17.01 17.48
CA ILE A 579 -28.08 16.07 17.90
C ILE A 579 -28.49 15.22 16.69
N LEU A 580 -28.32 13.90 16.79
CA LEU A 580 -28.89 12.92 15.85
C LEU A 580 -30.32 12.54 16.26
N LYS A 581 -31.04 11.90 15.35
CA LYS A 581 -32.40 11.41 15.58
C LYS A 581 -32.38 9.98 16.13
#